data_AF-A0AAE4QZK5-F1
#
_entry.id   AF-A0AAE4QZK5-F1
#
_cell.length_a   1.000
_cell.length_b   1.000
_cell.length_c   1.000
_cell.angle_alpha   90.00
_cell.angle_beta   90.00
_cell.angle_gamma   90.00
#
_symmetry.space_group_name_H-M   'P 1'
#
loop_
_entity.id
_entity.type
_entity.pdbx_description
1 polymer ?
#
loop_
_entity_poly.entity_id
_entity_poly.type
_entity_poly.pdbx_seq_one_letter_code
_entity_poly.pdbx_strand_id
1 'polypeptide(L)'
;MDEGANEDVRSEAARLRRRLKVARGRLDAVLHAGAQPGTSRVGDAAGVYAGARGGLARIDDDDEFRALLRPASDRIARLLELADGLAEGTLSEASAGDAARAVADTQPFRRPR
;
A
#
# COMPACT_ATOMS: atom_id res chain seq x y z
N MET A 1 -30.06 -11.10 -2.98
CA MET A 1 -29.20 -9.93 -2.77
C MET A 1 -29.84 -8.78 -3.51
N ASP A 2 -30.10 -7.67 -2.82
CA ASP A 2 -30.72 -6.49 -3.41
C ASP A 2 -29.75 -5.81 -4.38
N GLU A 3 -30.24 -5.42 -5.56
CA GLU A 3 -29.40 -4.86 -6.63
C GLU A 3 -28.74 -3.54 -6.20
N GLY A 4 -29.42 -2.77 -5.34
CA GLY A 4 -28.87 -1.57 -4.71
C GLY A 4 -27.67 -1.84 -3.79
N ALA A 5 -27.71 -2.93 -3.02
CA ALA A 5 -26.61 -3.28 -2.12
C ALA A 5 -25.32 -3.65 -2.90
N ASN A 6 -25.47 -4.28 -4.07
CA ASN A 6 -24.34 -4.58 -4.94
C ASN A 6 -23.74 -3.32 -5.60
N GLU A 7 -24.55 -2.31 -5.90
CA GLU A 7 -24.06 -1.03 -6.42
C GLU A 7 -23.31 -0.21 -5.37
N ASP A 8 -23.77 -0.24 -4.11
CA ASP A 8 -23.07 0.37 -2.99
C ASP A 8 -21.72 -0.29 -2.73
N VAL A 9 -21.66 -1.63 -2.76
CA VAL A 9 -20.41 -2.39 -2.62
C VAL A 9 -19.43 -2.06 -3.75
N ARG A 10 -19.91 -2.00 -5.00
CA ARG A 10 -19.07 -1.61 -6.16
C ARG A 10 -18.55 -0.18 -6.01
N SER A 11 -19.38 0.74 -5.55
CA SER A 11 -19.02 2.14 -5.32
C SER A 11 -17.98 2.30 -4.22
N GLU A 12 -18.14 1.59 -3.09
CA GLU A 12 -17.17 1.61 -2.00
C GLU A 12 -15.86 0.91 -2.40
N ALA A 13 -15.92 -0.19 -3.16
CA ALA A 13 -14.76 -0.84 -3.74
C ALA A 13 -13.99 0.11 -4.66
N ALA A 14 -14.67 0.90 -5.50
CA ALA A 14 -14.04 1.92 -6.33
C ALA A 14 -13.35 3.02 -5.51
N ARG A 15 -13.95 3.45 -4.38
CA ARG A 15 -13.33 4.41 -3.45
C ARG A 15 -12.12 3.81 -2.75
N LEU A 16 -12.21 2.56 -2.31
CA LEU A 16 -11.09 1.82 -1.71
C LEU A 16 -9.93 1.68 -2.70
N ARG A 17 -10.22 1.26 -3.94
CA ARG A 17 -9.25 1.18 -5.03
C ARG A 17 -8.48 2.49 -5.21
N ARG A 18 -9.17 3.63 -5.27
CA ARG A 18 -8.52 4.95 -5.42
C ARG A 18 -7.56 5.23 -4.26
N ARG A 19 -7.98 4.98 -3.02
CA ARG A 19 -7.14 5.14 -1.82
C ARG A 19 -5.92 4.24 -1.86
N LEU A 20 -6.09 2.98 -2.25
CA LEU A 20 -5.00 2.01 -2.36
C LEU A 20 -4.00 2.38 -3.46
N LYS A 21 -4.45 2.92 -4.60
CA LYS A 21 -3.56 3.41 -5.67
C LYS A 21 -2.66 4.56 -5.16
N VAL A 22 -3.23 5.48 -4.37
CA VAL A 22 -2.45 6.56 -3.73
C VAL A 22 -1.45 5.99 -2.70
N ALA A 23 -1.89 5.05 -1.86
CA ALA A 23 -1.01 4.42 -0.87
C ALA A 23 0.15 3.67 -1.54
N ARG A 24 -0.12 2.93 -2.62
CA ARG A 24 0.89 2.25 -3.44
C ARG A 24 1.87 3.23 -4.05
N GLY A 25 1.39 4.30 -4.71
CA GLY A 25 2.29 5.29 -5.30
C GLY A 25 3.20 5.98 -4.28
N ARG A 26 2.70 6.23 -3.06
CA ARG A 26 3.53 6.76 -1.95
C ARG A 26 4.56 5.75 -1.47
N LEU A 27 4.17 4.47 -1.35
CA LEU A 27 5.08 3.41 -0.93
C LEU A 27 6.15 3.14 -1.99
N ASP A 28 5.78 3.10 -3.26
CA ASP A 28 6.69 2.94 -4.40
C ASP A 28 7.69 4.10 -4.44
N ALA A 29 7.25 5.35 -4.23
CA ALA A 29 8.14 6.50 -4.16
C ALA A 29 9.19 6.34 -3.04
N VAL A 30 8.80 5.82 -1.89
CA VAL A 30 9.70 5.56 -0.75
C VAL A 30 10.68 4.42 -1.06
N LEU A 31 10.21 3.32 -1.64
CA LEU A 31 11.05 2.17 -1.98
C LEU A 31 12.09 2.50 -3.07
N HIS A 32 11.74 3.38 -4.02
CA HIS A 32 12.58 3.72 -5.18
C HIS A 32 13.35 5.04 -5.03
N ALA A 33 13.13 5.83 -3.97
CA ALA A 33 13.81 7.11 -3.74
C ALA A 33 15.35 6.97 -3.65
N GLY A 34 15.86 5.86 -3.12
CA GLY A 34 17.31 5.60 -3.03
C GLY A 34 17.97 5.13 -4.33
N ALA A 35 17.20 4.83 -5.39
CA ALA A 35 17.73 4.37 -6.67
C ALA A 35 18.09 5.52 -7.64
N GLN A 36 17.76 6.77 -7.31
CA GLN A 36 18.09 7.96 -8.11
C GLN A 36 19.16 8.81 -7.40
N PRO A 37 20.43 8.75 -7.81
CA PRO A 37 21.41 9.72 -7.37
C PRO A 37 21.07 11.06 -8.04
N GLY A 38 20.42 11.98 -7.32
CA GLY A 38 20.45 13.41 -7.68
C GLY A 38 19.15 14.17 -7.85
N THR A 39 17.96 13.61 -7.60
CA THR A 39 16.70 14.39 -7.69
C THR A 39 16.04 14.54 -6.32
N SER A 40 16.73 15.26 -5.44
CA SER A 40 16.14 15.82 -4.23
C SER A 40 15.19 16.96 -4.62
N ARG A 41 13.93 16.64 -4.95
CA ARG A 41 12.79 17.57 -4.89
C ARG A 41 11.51 16.79 -4.60
N VAL A 42 11.34 16.39 -3.33
CA VAL A 42 10.02 16.17 -2.76
C VAL A 42 9.69 17.43 -1.98
N GLY A 43 8.56 18.06 -2.33
CA GLY A 43 8.21 19.43 -1.99
C GLY A 43 8.29 19.78 -0.50
N ASP A 44 9.01 20.87 -0.23
CA ASP A 44 8.53 22.05 0.49
C ASP A 44 7.41 21.83 1.53
N ALA A 45 7.75 21.16 2.64
CA ALA A 45 7.02 21.23 3.91
C ALA A 45 7.86 20.71 5.09
N ALA A 46 9.15 21.01 5.13
CA ALA A 46 9.99 20.84 6.32
C ALA A 46 11.31 21.57 6.12
N GLY A 47 11.26 22.90 6.24
CA GLY A 47 12.48 23.69 6.38
C GLY A 47 13.28 23.22 7.59
N VAL A 48 14.60 23.26 7.44
CA VAL A 48 15.62 23.13 8.49
C VAL A 48 15.83 21.69 8.98
N TYR A 49 16.73 20.94 8.34
CA TYR A 49 17.88 20.23 8.94
C TYR A 49 18.69 19.57 7.82
N ALA A 50 19.19 20.39 6.89
CA ALA A 50 20.30 20.00 6.04
C ALA A 50 21.58 20.02 6.88
N GLY A 51 21.83 18.94 7.60
CA GLY A 51 23.09 18.66 8.30
C GLY A 51 23.87 17.60 7.54
N ALA A 52 24.88 18.03 6.80
CA ALA A 52 25.86 17.16 6.16
C ALA A 52 26.60 16.30 7.19
N ARG A 53 26.39 14.98 7.17
CA ARG A 53 27.30 13.92 7.65
C ARG A 53 26.64 12.55 7.44
N GLY A 54 27.27 11.65 6.67
CA GLY A 54 26.89 10.23 6.64
C GLY A 54 26.49 9.69 5.26
N GLY A 55 27.30 9.91 4.23
CA GLY A 55 27.05 9.39 2.87
C GLY A 55 27.40 7.92 2.66
N LEU A 56 27.87 7.18 3.68
CA LEU A 56 28.35 5.80 3.53
C LEU A 56 27.68 4.79 4.49
N ALA A 57 26.91 5.25 5.48
CA ALA A 57 26.19 4.37 6.41
C ALA A 57 24.68 4.24 6.10
N ARG A 58 24.11 5.13 5.28
CA ARG A 58 22.67 5.13 4.92
C ARG A 58 22.26 4.09 3.88
N ILE A 59 23.22 3.56 3.11
CA ILE A 59 22.88 2.64 2.00
C ILE A 59 22.44 1.27 2.55
N ASP A 60 23.03 0.80 3.65
CA ASP A 60 22.61 -0.44 4.32
C ASP A 60 21.25 -0.29 5.03
N ASP A 61 20.94 0.90 5.59
CA ASP A 61 19.65 1.19 6.24
C ASP A 61 18.46 1.13 5.25
N ASP A 62 18.67 1.56 4.01
CA ASP A 62 17.61 1.60 3.00
C ASP A 62 17.15 0.20 2.58
N ASP A 63 18.06 -0.78 2.53
CA ASP A 63 17.71 -2.16 2.17
C ASP A 63 16.98 -2.89 3.31
N GLU A 64 17.37 -2.66 4.56
CA GLU A 64 16.62 -3.13 5.73
C GLU A 64 15.21 -2.50 5.76
N PHE A 65 15.12 -1.19 5.51
CA PHE A 65 13.86 -0.48 5.45
C PHE A 65 12.95 -0.96 4.30
N ARG A 66 13.52 -1.22 3.11
CA ARG A 66 12.80 -1.86 1.99
C ARG A 66 12.31 -3.25 2.38
N ALA A 67 13.12 -4.04 3.08
CA ALA A 67 12.73 -5.36 3.56
C ALA A 67 11.56 -5.30 4.55
N LEU A 68 11.56 -4.32 5.47
CA LEU A 68 10.47 -4.08 6.42
C LEU A 68 9.16 -3.64 5.74
N LEU A 69 9.27 -2.87 4.65
CA LEU A 69 8.11 -2.36 3.91
C LEU A 69 7.56 -3.31 2.85
N ARG A 70 8.35 -4.28 2.38
CA ARG A 70 7.96 -5.23 1.33
C ARG A 70 6.67 -6.00 1.64
N PRO A 71 6.43 -6.52 2.86
CA PRO A 71 5.15 -7.16 3.20
C PRO A 71 3.95 -6.21 3.10
N ALA A 72 4.13 -4.93 3.40
CA ALA A 72 3.07 -3.93 3.26
C ALA A 72 2.79 -3.63 1.78
N SER A 73 3.82 -3.60 0.93
CA SER A 73 3.69 -3.45 -0.52
C SER A 73 2.89 -4.61 -1.13
N ASP A 74 3.26 -5.84 -0.82
CA ASP A 74 2.59 -7.05 -1.32
C ASP A 74 1.12 -7.08 -0.89
N ARG A 75 0.83 -6.65 0.35
CA ARG A 75 -0.54 -6.55 0.85
C ARG A 75 -1.35 -5.50 0.11
N ILE A 76 -0.78 -4.32 -0.16
CA ILE A 76 -1.46 -3.26 -0.93
C ILE A 76 -1.74 -3.72 -2.36
N ALA A 77 -0.79 -4.43 -2.98
CA ALA A 77 -0.99 -5.02 -4.31
C ALA A 77 -2.15 -6.02 -4.32
N ARG A 78 -2.19 -6.94 -3.35
CA ARG A 78 -3.29 -7.91 -3.22
C ARG A 78 -4.64 -7.24 -2.95
N LEU A 79 -4.66 -6.20 -2.10
CA LEU A 79 -5.88 -5.44 -1.83
C LEU A 79 -6.38 -4.67 -3.07
N LEU A 80 -5.47 -4.21 -3.94
CA LEU A 80 -5.85 -3.58 -5.20
C LEU A 80 -6.54 -4.56 -6.12
N GLU A 81 -5.99 -5.75 -6.30
CA GLU A 81 -6.59 -6.80 -7.14
C GLU A 81 -8.02 -7.15 -6.69
N LEU A 82 -8.23 -7.26 -5.38
CA LEU A 82 -9.56 -7.54 -4.82
C LEU A 82 -10.52 -6.36 -5.00
N ALA A 83 -10.05 -5.13 -4.78
CA ALA A 83 -10.87 -3.93 -4.96
C ALA A 83 -11.22 -3.70 -6.44
N ASP A 84 -10.33 -4.04 -7.37
CA ASP A 84 -10.59 -4.05 -8.81
C ASP A 84 -11.67 -5.09 -9.15
N GLY A 85 -11.50 -6.34 -8.72
CA GLY A 85 -12.49 -7.40 -8.98
C GLY A 85 -13.88 -7.11 -8.39
N LEU A 86 -13.93 -6.52 -7.18
CA LEU A 86 -15.19 -6.09 -6.57
C LEU A 86 -15.82 -4.90 -7.30
N ALA A 87 -15.03 -3.90 -7.71
CA ALA A 87 -15.55 -2.74 -8.43
C ALA A 87 -16.07 -3.11 -9.83
N GLU A 88 -15.46 -4.10 -10.48
CA GLU A 88 -15.84 -4.60 -11.80
C GLU A 88 -16.94 -5.67 -11.73
N GLY A 89 -17.29 -6.16 -10.53
CA GLY A 89 -18.28 -7.22 -10.34
C GLY A 89 -17.82 -8.59 -10.84
N THR A 90 -16.51 -8.81 -10.98
CA THR A 90 -15.91 -10.06 -11.47
C THR A 90 -15.51 -11.00 -10.32
N LEU A 91 -15.50 -10.51 -9.08
CA LEU A 91 -15.19 -11.30 -7.88
C LEU A 91 -16.46 -11.92 -7.30
N SER A 92 -16.47 -13.25 -7.11
CA SER A 92 -17.57 -13.93 -6.40
C SER A 92 -17.54 -13.65 -4.90
N GLU A 93 -18.68 -13.73 -4.21
CA GLU A 93 -18.77 -13.50 -2.76
C GLU A 93 -17.94 -14.51 -1.94
N ALA A 94 -17.94 -15.78 -2.36
CA ALA A 94 -17.09 -16.81 -1.74
C ALA A 94 -15.61 -16.47 -1.89
N SER A 95 -15.19 -16.07 -3.10
CA SER A 95 -13.82 -15.63 -3.37
C SER A 95 -13.44 -14.36 -2.59
N ALA A 96 -14.38 -13.44 -2.38
CA ALA A 96 -14.18 -12.24 -1.57
C ALA A 96 -13.94 -12.60 -0.09
N GLY A 97 -14.72 -13.54 0.45
CA GLY A 97 -14.58 -14.02 1.82
C GLY A 97 -13.25 -14.72 2.07
N ASP A 98 -12.84 -15.61 1.17
CA ASP A 98 -11.56 -16.31 1.25
C ASP A 98 -10.37 -15.33 1.15
N ALA A 99 -10.49 -14.34 0.26
CA ALA A 99 -9.47 -13.32 0.12
C ALA A 99 -9.37 -12.40 1.34
N ALA A 100 -10.49 -12.03 1.95
CA ALA A 100 -10.51 -11.24 3.18
C ALA A 100 -9.82 -11.99 4.34
N ARG A 101 -10.10 -13.29 4.47
CA ARG A 101 -9.46 -14.17 5.47
C ARG A 101 -7.95 -14.27 5.22
N ALA A 102 -7.54 -14.52 3.98
CA ALA A 102 -6.13 -14.59 3.62
C ALA A 102 -5.38 -13.27 3.90
N VAL A 103 -6.00 -12.10 3.67
CA VAL A 103 -5.40 -10.80 4.03
C VAL A 103 -5.29 -10.65 5.54
N ALA A 104 -6.31 -11.03 6.30
CA ALA A 104 -6.30 -10.97 7.76
C ALA A 104 -5.18 -11.82 8.36
N ASP A 105 -4.93 -13.01 7.80
CA ASP A 105 -3.86 -13.92 8.23
C ASP A 105 -2.46 -13.35 8.00
N THR A 106 -2.30 -12.40 7.06
CA THR A 106 -1.02 -11.71 6.85
C THR A 106 -0.76 -10.56 7.82
N GLN A 107 -1.73 -10.18 8.67
CA GLN A 107 -1.55 -9.08 9.61
C GLN A 107 -0.64 -9.52 10.77
N PRO A 108 0.39 -8.74 11.13
CA PRO A 108 1.15 -9.01 12.35
C PRO A 108 0.16 -9.01 13.52
N PHE A 109 0.10 -10.14 14.23
CA PHE A 109 -0.93 -10.50 15.22
C PHE A 109 -1.65 -9.29 15.81
N ARG A 110 -2.93 -9.11 15.44
CA ARG A 110 -3.81 -8.29 16.27
C ARG A 110 -3.85 -8.94 17.65
N ARG A 111 -3.17 -8.34 18.64
CA ARG A 111 -3.40 -8.71 20.04
C ARG A 111 -4.92 -8.65 20.29
N PRO A 112 -5.50 -9.68 20.93
CA PRO A 112 -6.83 -9.54 21.49
C PRO A 112 -6.85 -8.29 22.39
N ARG A 113 -7.81 -7.40 22.16
CA ARG A 113 -8.11 -6.31 23.10
C ARG A 113 -9.05 -6.82 24.17
#